data_AF-A0A4Z0PSC9-F1
#
_entry.id   AF-A0A4Z0PSC9-F1
#
_cell.length_a   1.000
_cell.length_b   1.000
_cell.length_c   1.000
_cell.angle_alpha   90.00
_cell.angle_beta   90.00
_cell.angle_gamma   90.00
#
_symmetry.space_group_name_H-M   'P 1'
#
loop_
_entity.id
_entity.type
_entity.pdbx_description
1 polymer ?
#
loop_
_entity_poly.entity_id
_entity_poly.type
_entity_poly.pdbx_seq_one_letter_code
_entity_poly.pdbx_strand_id
1 'polypeptide(L)'
;MASNLDYLDPTLIPLEEKVKAYLEAEEDLRKATVEAKSLPDAAASEDFANQAFEHRPATGSFDQHADEVEQRIQNMQDDLALLRQEVLALLPTRNEFVKVNLGYGPSRVGAFAVESADTSKAEPHYELRIVH
;
A
#
# COMPACT_ATOMS: atom_id res chain seq x y z
N MET A 1 31.79 15.50 15.76
CA MET A 1 31.88 14.03 15.89
C MET A 1 30.47 13.50 15.72
N ALA A 2 30.11 13.01 14.53
CA ALA A 2 28.75 12.56 14.19
C ALA A 2 28.62 11.08 14.55
N SER A 3 27.88 10.80 15.62
CA SER A 3 27.70 9.45 16.14
C SER A 3 26.88 8.60 15.17
N ASN A 4 27.40 7.43 14.82
CA ASN A 4 26.84 6.41 13.92
C ASN A 4 25.53 5.74 14.43
N LEU A 5 24.72 6.43 15.23
CA LEU A 5 23.55 5.87 15.94
C LEU A 5 22.24 6.61 15.62
N ASP A 6 22.14 7.28 14.46
CA ASP A 6 20.91 7.99 14.02
C ASP A 6 19.66 7.11 13.99
N TYR A 7 19.79 5.78 13.89
CA TYR A 7 18.65 4.85 13.89
C TYR A 7 18.06 4.59 15.30
N LEU A 8 18.59 5.24 16.34
CA LEU A 8 18.09 5.18 17.72
C LEU A 8 17.54 6.54 18.18
N ASP A 9 17.42 7.51 17.27
CA ASP A 9 16.84 8.80 17.62
C ASP A 9 15.34 8.62 17.93
N PRO A 10 14.89 8.88 19.16
CA PRO A 10 13.48 8.72 19.53
C PRO A 10 12.55 9.63 18.72
N THR A 11 13.07 10.67 18.08
CA THR A 11 12.30 11.54 17.18
C THR A 11 11.90 10.85 15.87
N LEU A 12 12.56 9.74 15.50
CA LEU A 12 12.24 8.95 14.31
C LEU A 12 11.24 7.82 14.57
N ILE A 13 10.88 7.55 15.83
CA ILE A 13 9.90 6.51 16.19
C ILE A 13 8.54 6.72 15.46
N PRO A 14 7.95 7.94 15.40
CA PRO A 14 6.70 8.14 14.68
C PRO A 14 6.83 7.87 13.18
N LEU A 15 7.99 8.17 12.59
CA LEU A 15 8.27 7.85 11.19
C LEU A 15 8.37 6.34 10.99
N GLU A 16 9.04 5.62 11.88
CA GLU A 16 9.16 4.16 11.84
C GLU A 16 7.81 3.47 11.92
N GLU A 17 6.95 3.88 12.86
CA GLU A 17 5.60 3.34 13.01
C GLU A 17 4.75 3.58 11.76
N LYS A 18 4.81 4.79 11.18
CA LYS A 18 4.07 5.12 9.96
C LYS A 18 4.60 4.40 8.73
N VAL A 19 5.92 4.21 8.60
CA VAL A 19 6.51 3.42 7.51
C VAL A 19 6.13 1.95 7.64
N LYS A 20 6.08 1.38 8.86
CA LYS A 20 5.58 0.02 9.09
C LYS A 20 4.11 -0.13 8.68
N ALA A 21 3.26 0.80 9.13
CA ALA A 21 1.85 0.82 8.75
C ALA A 21 1.65 0.94 7.22
N TYR A 22 2.49 1.75 6.55
CA TYR A 22 2.49 1.86 5.10
C TYR A 22 2.85 0.53 4.41
N LEU A 23 3.90 -0.15 4.88
CA LEU A 23 4.31 -1.44 4.31
C LEU A 23 3.27 -2.54 4.54
N GLU A 24 2.66 -2.58 5.72
CA GLU A 24 1.58 -3.51 6.05
C GLU A 24 0.35 -3.26 5.15
N ALA A 25 -0.06 -2.01 5.00
CA ALA A 25 -1.16 -1.65 4.09
C ALA A 25 -0.85 -2.00 2.62
N GLU A 26 0.41 -1.90 2.17
CA GLU A 26 0.81 -2.31 0.82
C GLU A 26 0.71 -3.82 0.64
N GLU A 27 1.12 -4.59 1.65
CA GLU A 27 0.97 -6.05 1.65
C GLU A 27 -0.50 -6.46 1.66
N ASP A 28 -1.33 -5.80 2.46
CA ASP A 28 -2.77 -6.07 2.54
C ASP A 28 -3.49 -5.73 1.24
N LEU A 29 -3.16 -4.61 0.60
CA LEU A 29 -3.66 -4.29 -0.74
C LEU A 29 -3.25 -5.37 -1.74
N ARG A 30 -2.00 -5.83 -1.70
CA ARG A 30 -1.51 -6.89 -2.58
C ARG A 30 -2.30 -8.18 -2.36
N LYS A 31 -2.55 -8.57 -1.11
CA LYS A 31 -3.38 -9.75 -0.76
C LYS A 31 -4.80 -9.59 -1.26
N ALA A 32 -5.45 -8.46 -0.98
CA ALA A 32 -6.82 -8.17 -1.43
C ALA A 32 -6.93 -8.19 -2.96
N THR A 33 -5.93 -7.65 -3.67
CA THR A 33 -5.88 -7.67 -5.14
C THR A 33 -5.72 -9.10 -5.69
N VAL A 34 -4.92 -9.94 -5.04
CA VAL A 34 -4.77 -11.36 -5.41
C VAL A 34 -6.05 -12.12 -5.14
N GLU A 35 -6.67 -11.92 -3.97
CA GLU A 35 -7.95 -12.54 -3.61
C GLU A 35 -9.05 -12.16 -4.62
N ALA A 36 -9.18 -10.87 -4.95
CA ALA A 36 -10.11 -10.37 -5.96
C ALA A 36 -9.91 -11.03 -7.34
N LYS A 37 -8.66 -11.30 -7.73
CA LYS A 37 -8.34 -12.02 -8.97
C LYS A 37 -8.56 -13.53 -8.89
N SER A 38 -8.58 -14.09 -7.69
CA SER A 38 -8.76 -15.53 -7.43
C SER A 38 -10.24 -15.92 -7.26
N LEU A 39 -11.08 -14.96 -6.87
CA LEU A 39 -12.54 -15.08 -6.76
C LEU A 39 -13.22 -15.62 -8.04
N PRO A 40 -12.88 -15.19 -9.27
CA PRO A 40 -13.43 -15.76 -10.50
C PRO A 40 -13.15 -17.25 -10.67
N ASP A 41 -11.95 -17.73 -10.27
CA ASP A 41 -11.56 -19.15 -10.38
C ASP A 41 -12.24 -20.01 -9.30
N ALA A 42 -12.43 -19.46 -8.09
CA ALA A 42 -13.18 -20.12 -7.02
C ALA A 42 -14.69 -20.19 -7.34
N ALA A 43 -15.27 -19.11 -7.87
CA ALA A 43 -16.67 -19.08 -8.30
C ALA A 43 -16.92 -20.03 -9.48
N ALA A 44 -15.99 -20.14 -10.45
CA ALA A 44 -16.11 -21.08 -11.56
C ALA A 44 -16.03 -22.55 -11.13
N SER A 45 -15.27 -22.85 -10.06
CA SER A 45 -15.17 -24.20 -9.50
C SER A 45 -16.37 -24.56 -8.61
N GLU A 46 -16.92 -23.61 -7.86
CA GLU A 46 -18.20 -23.77 -7.16
C GLU A 46 -19.39 -23.88 -8.13
N ASP A 47 -19.39 -23.13 -9.23
CA ASP A 47 -20.42 -23.24 -10.28
C ASP A 47 -20.40 -24.61 -10.95
N PHE A 48 -19.22 -25.20 -11.19
CA PHE A 48 -19.12 -26.56 -11.70
C PHE A 48 -19.65 -27.61 -10.70
N ALA A 49 -19.45 -27.39 -9.40
CA ALA A 49 -19.95 -28.27 -8.34
C ALA A 49 -21.47 -28.11 -8.09
N ASN A 50 -22.00 -26.89 -8.18
CA ASN A 50 -23.43 -26.57 -8.03
C ASN A 50 -24.26 -26.90 -9.28
N GLN A 51 -23.68 -26.84 -10.48
CA GLN A 51 -24.34 -27.28 -11.72
C GLN A 51 -24.65 -28.80 -11.70
N ALA A 52 -23.99 -29.58 -10.85
CA ALA A 52 -24.32 -30.99 -10.65
C ALA A 52 -25.60 -31.21 -9.83
N PHE A 53 -26.13 -30.19 -9.12
CA PHE A 53 -27.24 -30.40 -8.17
C PHE A 53 -28.56 -29.72 -8.50
N GLU A 54 -28.68 -28.42 -8.81
CA GLU A 54 -30.04 -27.86 -9.06
C GLU A 54 -30.11 -26.69 -10.04
N HIS A 55 -31.03 -26.84 -11.00
CA HIS A 55 -31.55 -25.80 -11.89
C HIS A 55 -32.13 -24.61 -11.12
N ARG A 56 -31.42 -23.47 -11.06
CA ARG A 56 -31.98 -22.11 -11.21
C ARG A 56 -30.87 -21.05 -11.24
N PRO A 57 -30.80 -20.17 -12.25
CA PRO A 57 -29.81 -19.09 -12.26
C PRO A 57 -30.32 -17.92 -11.41
N ALA A 58 -29.62 -17.60 -10.32
CA ALA A 58 -29.84 -16.36 -9.56
C ALA A 58 -29.16 -15.19 -10.29
N THR A 59 -29.83 -14.63 -11.30
CA THR A 59 -29.31 -13.57 -12.19
C THR A 59 -29.40 -12.16 -11.59
N GLY A 60 -28.73 -11.92 -10.46
CA GLY A 60 -28.66 -10.55 -9.92
C GLY A 60 -27.78 -10.28 -8.71
N SER A 61 -27.10 -11.29 -8.14
CA SER A 61 -26.28 -11.10 -6.93
C SER A 61 -24.78 -11.03 -7.19
N PHE A 62 -24.33 -11.30 -8.43
CA PHE A 62 -22.90 -11.34 -8.78
C PHE A 62 -22.27 -9.95 -8.91
N ASP A 63 -23.00 -8.97 -9.44
CA ASP A 63 -22.47 -7.62 -9.64
C ASP A 63 -22.17 -6.91 -8.31
N GLN A 64 -22.99 -7.13 -7.27
CA GLN A 64 -22.83 -6.48 -5.96
C GLN A 64 -21.53 -6.90 -5.26
N HIS A 65 -21.15 -8.18 -5.32
CA HIS A 65 -19.92 -8.65 -4.69
C HIS A 65 -18.66 -8.13 -5.39
N ALA A 66 -18.69 -8.01 -6.73
CA ALA A 66 -17.59 -7.42 -7.48
C ALA A 66 -17.42 -5.93 -7.14
N ASP A 67 -18.53 -5.18 -7.12
CA ASP A 67 -18.54 -3.75 -6.77
C ASP A 67 -18.03 -3.49 -5.35
N GLU A 68 -18.40 -4.34 -4.38
CA GLU A 68 -17.93 -4.25 -2.99
C GLU A 68 -16.41 -4.47 -2.88
N VAL A 69 -15.87 -5.44 -3.63
CA VAL A 69 -14.44 -5.74 -3.64
C VAL A 69 -13.65 -4.62 -4.30
N GLU A 70 -14.14 -4.06 -5.41
CA GLU A 70 -13.53 -2.90 -6.05
C GLU A 70 -13.53 -1.68 -5.13
N GLN A 71 -14.64 -1.37 -4.46
CA GLN A 71 -14.70 -0.28 -3.47
C GLN A 71 -13.71 -0.49 -2.33
N ARG A 72 -13.57 -1.73 -1.84
CA ARG A 72 -12.61 -2.04 -0.78
C ARG A 72 -11.16 -1.80 -1.23
N ILE A 73 -10.81 -2.21 -2.45
CA ILE A 73 -9.48 -1.95 -3.01
C ILE A 73 -9.24 -0.45 -3.19
N GLN A 74 -10.23 0.30 -3.66
CA GLN A 74 -10.11 1.75 -3.81
C GLN A 74 -9.87 2.43 -2.45
N ASN A 75 -10.63 2.06 -1.42
CA ASN A 75 -10.44 2.60 -0.07
C ASN A 75 -9.02 2.31 0.45
N MET A 76 -8.50 1.09 0.25
CA MET A 76 -7.12 0.73 0.64
C MET A 76 -6.06 1.55 -0.13
N GLN A 77 -6.31 1.87 -1.40
CA GLN A 77 -5.42 2.74 -2.19
C GLN A 77 -5.41 4.17 -1.66
N ASP A 78 -6.58 4.69 -1.27
CA ASP A 78 -6.72 6.02 -0.72
C ASP A 78 -6.04 6.11 0.66
N ASP A 79 -6.22 5.10 1.51
CA ASP A 79 -5.54 4.98 2.80
C ASP A 79 -4.01 4.93 2.64
N LEU A 80 -3.51 4.17 1.65
CA LEU A 80 -2.09 4.13 1.32
C LEU A 80 -1.57 5.50 0.84
N ALA A 81 -2.36 6.23 0.06
CA ALA A 81 -2.00 7.57 -0.38
C ALA A 81 -1.89 8.55 0.79
N LEU A 82 -2.80 8.45 1.77
CA LEU A 82 -2.74 9.23 3.02
C LEU A 82 -1.50 8.87 3.85
N LEU A 83 -1.26 7.58 4.10
CA LEU A 83 -0.07 7.11 4.83
C LEU A 83 1.22 7.57 4.16
N ARG A 84 1.29 7.51 2.83
CA ARG A 84 2.43 8.04 2.07
C ARG A 84 2.64 9.52 2.33
N GLN A 85 1.59 10.34 2.32
CA GLN A 85 1.69 11.78 2.59
C GLN A 85 2.14 12.05 4.02
N GLU A 86 1.65 11.29 5.00
CA GLU A 86 2.07 11.39 6.40
C GLU A 86 3.55 11.04 6.57
N VAL A 87 4.01 9.94 5.98
CA VAL A 87 5.44 9.55 5.98
C VAL A 87 6.28 10.65 5.34
N LEU A 88 5.84 11.20 4.21
CA LEU A 88 6.51 12.33 3.56
C LEU A 88 6.58 13.56 4.48
N ALA A 89 5.52 13.89 5.22
CA ALA A 89 5.49 15.01 6.14
C ALA A 89 6.40 14.82 7.37
N LEU A 90 6.58 13.58 7.81
CA LEU A 90 7.44 13.21 8.94
C LEU A 90 8.93 13.11 8.59
N LEU A 91 9.29 13.09 7.31
CA LEU A 91 10.69 13.01 6.90
C LEU A 91 11.43 14.32 7.24
N PRO A 92 12.53 14.26 8.02
CA PRO A 92 13.30 15.45 8.41
C PRO A 92 14.04 16.08 7.22
N THR A 93 14.44 15.27 6.24
CA THR A 93 15.13 15.73 5.03
C THR A 93 14.46 15.17 3.78
N ARG A 94 14.51 15.96 2.70
CA ARG A 94 14.05 15.58 1.35
C ARG A 94 15.28 15.30 0.48
N ASN A 95 15.13 14.42 -0.50
CA ASN A 95 16.17 13.93 -1.41
C ASN A 95 17.34 13.21 -0.72
N GLU A 96 17.10 12.63 0.45
CA GLU A 96 18.09 11.89 1.22
C GLU A 96 17.46 10.64 1.83
N PHE A 97 18.28 9.63 2.07
CA PHE A 97 17.89 8.44 2.82
C PHE A 97 18.10 8.64 4.31
N VAL A 98 17.00 8.62 5.06
CA VAL A 98 16.99 8.56 6.51
C VAL A 98 17.04 7.10 6.93
N LYS A 99 17.98 6.76 7.82
CA LYS A 99 18.08 5.41 8.39
C LYS A 99 16.97 5.24 9.43
N VAL A 100 16.21 4.16 9.31
CA VAL A 100 15.09 3.85 10.19
C VAL A 100 15.14 2.37 10.59
N ASN A 101 14.69 2.03 11.78
CA ASN A 101 14.65 0.66 12.25
C ASN A 101 13.26 0.03 12.04
N LEU A 102 13.10 -0.65 10.91
CA LEU A 102 11.84 -1.36 10.60
C LEU A 102 11.76 -2.76 11.23
N GLY A 103 12.79 -3.21 11.96
CA GLY A 103 12.79 -4.49 12.67
C GLY A 103 13.27 -5.70 11.85
N TYR A 104 13.44 -5.56 10.53
CA TYR A 104 13.92 -6.64 9.64
C TYR A 104 15.37 -6.46 9.16
N GLY A 105 16.07 -5.42 9.63
CA GLY A 105 17.43 -5.09 9.22
C GLY A 105 17.67 -3.58 9.15
N PRO A 106 18.84 -3.14 8.63
CA PRO A 106 19.12 -1.73 8.42
C PRO A 106 18.29 -1.17 7.26
N SER A 107 17.13 -0.61 7.58
CA SER A 107 16.24 -0.01 6.58
C SER A 107 16.52 1.47 6.37
N ARG A 108 16.17 1.97 5.17
CA ARG A 108 16.30 3.38 4.79
C ARG A 108 15.03 3.84 4.12
N VAL A 109 14.57 5.04 4.48
CA VAL A 109 13.42 5.69 3.87
C VAL A 109 13.84 7.07 3.38
N GLY A 110 13.42 7.46 2.18
CA GLY A 110 13.72 8.76 1.62
C GLY A 110 12.63 9.24 0.68
N ALA A 111 12.46 10.56 0.60
CA ALA A 111 11.54 11.20 -0.34
C ALA A 111 12.33 11.88 -1.45
N PHE A 112 12.19 11.43 -2.69
CA PHE A 112 12.92 12.01 -3.82
C PHE A 112 11.98 12.80 -4.71
N ALA A 113 12.37 14.03 -5.04
CA ALA A 113 11.66 14.83 -6.03
C ALA A 113 11.81 14.15 -7.39
N VAL A 114 10.68 13.92 -8.03
CA VAL A 114 10.61 13.42 -9.40
C VAL A 114 10.12 14.56 -10.25
N GLU A 115 10.88 14.87 -11.30
CA GLU A 115 10.42 15.78 -12.35
C GLU A 115 9.19 15.14 -12.99
N SER A 116 8.01 15.61 -12.60
CA SER A 116 6.80 15.26 -13.33
C SER A 116 6.93 15.83 -14.73
N ALA A 117 6.79 14.96 -15.74
CA ALA A 117 6.76 15.37 -17.15
C ALA A 117 5.63 16.38 -17.44
N ASP A 118 4.67 16.48 -16.53
CA ASP A 118 3.60 17.48 -16.55
C ASP A 118 4.09 18.79 -15.90
N THR A 119 4.67 19.65 -16.74
CA THR A 119 5.17 20.99 -16.40
C THR A 119 4.06 21.95 -15.91
N SER A 120 2.81 21.49 -15.91
CA SER A 120 1.61 22.24 -15.55
C SER A 120 1.30 22.20 -14.04
N LYS A 121 1.89 21.25 -13.28
CA LYS A 121 1.72 21.17 -11.82
C LYS A 121 2.89 21.87 -11.13
N ALA A 122 2.59 23.00 -10.47
CA ALA A 122 3.57 23.86 -9.81
C ALA A 122 4.25 23.24 -8.57
N GLU A 123 3.84 22.05 -8.14
CA GLU A 123 4.39 21.40 -6.95
C GLU A 123 5.32 20.22 -7.31
N PRO A 124 6.55 20.19 -6.76
CA PRO A 124 7.46 19.07 -6.96
C PRO A 124 6.82 17.79 -6.40
N HIS A 125 6.64 16.80 -7.27
CA HIS A 125 6.10 15.50 -6.87
C HIS A 125 7.18 14.71 -6.15
N TYR A 126 6.93 14.27 -4.92
CA TYR A 126 7.87 13.46 -4.15
C TYR A 126 7.47 11.98 -4.17
N GLU A 127 8.42 11.13 -4.55
CA GLU A 127 8.32 9.68 -4.44
C GLU A 127 8.94 9.18 -3.15
N LEU A 128 8.17 8.38 -2.41
CA LEU A 128 8.67 7.67 -1.24
C LEU A 128 9.44 6.44 -1.70
N ARG A 129 10.70 6.31 -1.28
CA ARG A 129 11.56 5.17 -1.54
C ARG A 129 11.96 4.53 -0.23
N ILE A 130 11.59 3.26 -0.06
CA ILE A 130 11.95 2.45 1.10
C ILE A 130 12.89 1.36 0.62
N VAL A 131 14.00 1.17 1.33
CA VAL A 131 14.99 0.12 1.11
C VAL A 131 15.09 -0.68 2.40
N HIS A 132 14.71 -1.95 2.37
CA HIS A 132 14.74 -2.86 3.51
C HIS A 132 15.33 -4.22 3.13
#